data_AF-A0A661JCA4-F1
#
_entry.id   AF-A0A661JCA4-F1
#
_cell.length_a   1.000
_cell.length_b   1.000
_cell.length_c   1.000
_cell.angle_alpha   90.00
_cell.angle_beta   90.00
_cell.angle_gamma   90.00
#
_symmetry.space_group_name_H-M   'P 1'
#
loop_
_entity.id
_entity.type
_entity.pdbx_description
1 polymer ?
#
loop_
_entity_poly.entity_id
_entity_poly.type
_entity_poly.pdbx_seq_one_letter_code
_entity_poly.pdbx_strand_id
1 'polypeptide(L)'
;LWIYHLALNSIEAEHYPRTSILSALHPNREKPFLWEYSPVEKSKEILKELLMRYWKGLKKPLHFFPESSWFYISELQKRGKDKEDALRVARSKWKGSDFSRGEVEDPYFKLCFGSIDPFDKEFQELTIEVLTPLLKHQKEIS
;
A
#
# COMPACT_ATOMS: atom_id res chain seq x y z
N LEU A 1 -8.76 -5.28 3.59
CA LEU A 1 -9.56 -4.46 4.53
C LEU A 1 -9.84 -3.05 4.00
N TRP A 2 -8.82 -2.27 3.62
CA TRP A 2 -8.95 -0.84 3.31
C TRP A 2 -10.09 -0.43 2.36
N ILE A 3 -10.26 -1.10 1.22
CA ILE A 3 -11.34 -0.79 0.26
C ILE A 3 -12.73 -0.95 0.90
N TYR A 4 -12.94 -2.01 1.68
CA TYR A 4 -14.20 -2.23 2.41
C TYR A 4 -14.41 -1.16 3.48
N HIS A 5 -13.33 -0.74 4.14
CA HIS A 5 -13.39 0.34 5.12
C HIS A 5 -13.79 1.69 4.49
N LEU A 6 -13.31 1.99 3.28
CA LEU A 6 -13.74 3.16 2.52
C LEU A 6 -15.21 3.07 2.10
N ALA A 7 -15.65 1.91 1.61
CA ALA A 7 -17.05 1.67 1.26
C ALA A 7 -17.97 1.86 2.48
N LEU A 8 -17.60 1.27 3.63
CA LEU A 8 -18.27 1.45 4.92
C LEU A 8 -18.41 2.93 5.28
N ASN A 9 -17.30 3.67 5.24
CA ASN A 9 -17.28 5.10 5.54
C ASN A 9 -18.02 5.97 4.52
N SER A 10 -18.36 5.43 3.35
CA SER A 10 -19.10 6.14 2.29
C SER A 10 -20.61 6.02 2.45
N ILE A 11 -21.09 5.03 3.21
CA ILE A 11 -22.52 4.81 3.40
C ILE A 11 -23.12 5.90 4.30
N GLU A 12 -22.35 6.42 5.26
CA GLU A 12 -22.80 7.47 6.19
C GLU A 12 -24.10 7.12 6.93
N ALA A 13 -24.36 5.82 7.13
CA ALA A 13 -25.55 5.35 7.85
C ALA A 13 -25.51 5.80 9.31
N GLU A 14 -26.64 6.32 9.77
CA GLU A 14 -26.81 6.77 11.15
C GLU A 14 -26.54 5.60 12.12
N HIS A 15 -25.77 5.88 13.18
CA HIS A 15 -25.39 4.93 14.23
C HIS A 15 -24.59 3.68 13.80
N TYR A 16 -24.11 3.60 12.56
CA TYR A 16 -23.27 2.48 12.12
C TYR A 16 -21.78 2.75 12.40
N PRO A 17 -21.00 1.79 12.95
CA PRO A 17 -19.60 2.01 13.27
C PRO A 17 -18.78 2.28 12.00
N ARG A 18 -17.99 3.35 12.03
CA ARG A 18 -17.09 3.77 10.93
C ARG A 18 -15.64 3.30 11.12
N THR A 19 -15.40 2.45 12.11
CA THR A 19 -14.10 1.84 12.40
C THR A 19 -14.02 0.43 11.85
N SER A 20 -12.81 -0.07 11.63
CA SER A 20 -12.60 -1.48 11.26
C SER A 20 -11.33 -2.01 11.90
N ILE A 21 -11.30 -3.31 12.19
CA ILE A 21 -10.15 -3.97 12.81
C ILE A 21 -9.65 -5.07 11.88
N LEU A 22 -8.34 -5.10 11.61
CA LEU A 22 -7.63 -6.22 11.02
C LEU A 22 -6.95 -7.00 12.14
N SER A 23 -7.31 -8.26 12.29
CA SER A 23 -6.58 -9.21 13.13
C SER A 23 -5.79 -10.16 12.25
N ALA A 24 -4.49 -10.28 12.51
CA ALA A 24 -3.63 -11.17 11.74
C ALA A 24 -2.63 -11.90 12.64
N LEU A 25 -2.36 -13.15 12.27
CA LEU A 25 -1.38 -14.01 12.93
C LEU A 25 -0.01 -13.76 12.31
N HIS A 26 1.02 -13.70 13.15
CA HIS A 26 2.40 -13.65 12.70
C HIS A 26 3.11 -14.92 13.17
N PRO A 27 3.85 -15.65 12.32
CA PRO A 27 4.50 -16.92 12.70
C PRO A 27 5.39 -16.83 13.95
N ASN A 28 5.96 -15.64 14.18
CA ASN A 28 6.86 -15.38 15.31
C ASN A 28 6.20 -14.62 16.49
N ARG A 29 4.86 -14.49 16.55
CA ARG A 29 4.15 -13.88 17.69
C ARG A 29 3.13 -14.87 18.26
N GLU A 30 3.10 -15.01 19.59
CA GLU A 30 2.09 -15.83 20.27
C GLU A 30 0.68 -15.22 20.19
N LYS A 31 0.58 -13.89 20.14
CA LYS A 31 -0.68 -13.15 20.03
C LYS A 31 -0.84 -12.54 18.64
N PRO A 32 -2.09 -12.45 18.11
CA PRO A 32 -2.34 -11.73 16.88
C PRO A 32 -1.96 -10.25 17.05
N PHE A 33 -1.54 -9.62 15.96
CA PHE A 33 -1.43 -8.18 15.90
C PHE A 33 -2.76 -7.59 15.38
N LEU A 34 -3.19 -6.50 16.01
CA LEU A 34 -4.43 -5.82 15.72
C LEU A 34 -4.16 -4.43 15.16
N TRP A 35 -4.66 -4.18 13.95
CA TRP A 35 -4.69 -2.85 13.35
C TRP A 35 -6.10 -2.30 13.37
N GLU A 36 -6.30 -1.14 13.99
CA GLU A 36 -7.52 -0.36 13.88
C GLU A 36 -7.41 0.65 12.73
N TYR A 37 -8.51 0.84 12.01
CA TYR A 37 -8.69 1.88 11.01
C TYR A 37 -9.76 2.85 11.50
N SER A 38 -9.37 4.12 11.69
CA SER A 38 -10.22 5.19 12.18
C SER A 38 -11.16 5.74 11.09
N PRO A 39 -12.26 6.44 11.46
CA PRO A 39 -13.20 6.98 10.48
C PRO A 39 -12.53 7.85 9.42
N VAL A 40 -12.92 7.68 8.16
CA VAL A 40 -12.34 8.35 7.00
C VAL A 40 -13.32 9.37 6.45
N GLU A 41 -13.01 10.65 6.60
CA GLU A 41 -13.71 11.73 5.92
C GLU A 41 -13.40 11.73 4.43
N LYS A 42 -14.37 12.12 3.59
CA LYS A 42 -14.25 12.11 2.11
C LYS A 42 -13.89 10.73 1.53
N SER A 43 -14.33 9.66 2.21
CA SER A 43 -14.15 8.26 1.80
C SER A 43 -14.58 7.98 0.35
N LYS A 44 -15.67 8.60 -0.12
CA LYS A 44 -16.16 8.52 -1.50
C LYS A 44 -15.15 9.05 -2.53
N GLU A 45 -14.46 10.14 -2.21
CA GLU A 45 -13.46 10.76 -3.10
C GLU A 45 -12.25 9.83 -3.25
N ILE A 46 -11.74 9.32 -2.12
CA ILE A 46 -10.62 8.37 -2.11
C ILE A 46 -10.99 7.08 -2.86
N LEU A 47 -12.19 6.54 -2.63
CA LEU A 47 -12.65 5.34 -3.32
C LEU A 47 -12.77 5.57 -4.83
N LYS A 48 -13.26 6.74 -5.26
CA LYS A 48 -13.31 7.13 -6.67
C LYS A 48 -11.91 7.20 -7.28
N GLU A 49 -10.93 7.77 -6.58
CA GLU A 49 -9.53 7.80 -7.03
C GLU A 49 -8.96 6.40 -7.24
N LEU A 50 -9.16 5.49 -6.27
CA LEU A 50 -8.75 4.10 -6.39
C LEU A 50 -9.42 3.40 -7.59
N LEU A 51 -10.71 3.65 -7.84
CA LEU A 51 -11.40 3.11 -9.01
C LEU A 51 -10.83 3.67 -10.32
N MET A 52 -10.48 4.97 -10.37
CA MET A 52 -9.78 5.56 -11.52
C MET A 52 -8.45 4.87 -11.80
N ARG A 53 -7.69 4.52 -10.76
CA ARG A 53 -6.46 3.73 -10.90
C ARG A 53 -6.75 2.32 -11.39
N TYR A 54 -7.74 1.64 -10.83
CA TYR A 54 -8.18 0.32 -11.29
C TYR A 54 -8.50 0.33 -12.80
N TRP A 55 -9.32 1.27 -13.29
CA TRP A 55 -9.64 1.34 -14.72
C TRP A 55 -8.43 1.66 -15.61
N LYS A 56 -7.45 2.45 -15.13
CA LYS A 56 -6.19 2.64 -15.84
C LYS A 56 -5.39 1.33 -15.90
N GLY A 57 -5.35 0.58 -14.79
CA GLY A 57 -4.67 -0.71 -14.69
C GLY A 57 -5.22 -1.80 -15.61
N LEU A 58 -6.50 -1.71 -15.97
CA LEU A 58 -7.10 -2.59 -16.98
C LEU A 58 -6.60 -2.30 -18.41
N LYS A 59 -6.00 -1.13 -18.67
CA LYS A 59 -5.50 -0.73 -20.01
C LYS A 59 -3.99 -0.87 -20.15
N LYS A 60 -3.24 -0.63 -19.07
CA LYS A 60 -1.78 -0.73 -19.01
C LYS A 60 -1.37 -1.21 -17.61
N PRO A 61 -0.35 -2.07 -17.47
CA PRO A 61 0.23 -2.39 -16.18
C PRO A 61 0.60 -1.14 -15.38
N LEU A 62 0.07 -1.00 -14.17
CA LEU A 62 0.40 0.09 -13.26
C LEU A 62 1.75 -0.15 -12.61
N HIS A 63 2.51 0.91 -12.39
CA HIS A 63 3.76 0.85 -11.63
C HIS A 63 3.46 0.87 -10.12
N PHE A 64 2.71 -0.13 -9.62
CA PHE A 64 2.44 -0.29 -8.20
C PHE A 64 2.77 -1.71 -7.77
N PHE A 65 3.69 -1.83 -6.82
CA PHE A 65 4.25 -3.10 -6.37
C PHE A 65 4.10 -3.15 -4.85
N PRO A 66 3.11 -3.89 -4.31
CA PRO A 66 2.69 -3.78 -2.92
C PRO A 66 3.82 -3.77 -1.89
N GLU A 67 4.80 -4.66 -2.00
CA GLU A 67 5.92 -4.71 -1.06
C GLU A 67 6.86 -3.52 -1.25
N SER A 68 7.34 -3.28 -2.47
CA SER A 68 8.27 -2.18 -2.74
C SER A 68 7.65 -0.81 -2.43
N SER A 69 6.36 -0.62 -2.74
CA SER A 69 5.56 0.56 -2.40
C SER A 69 5.42 0.74 -0.89
N TRP A 70 5.17 -0.34 -0.14
CA TRP A 70 5.09 -0.28 1.33
C TRP A 70 6.40 0.17 1.96
N PHE A 71 7.53 -0.41 1.51
CA PHE A 71 8.84 -0.04 2.02
C PHE A 71 9.27 1.37 1.57
N TYR A 72 8.92 1.79 0.35
CA TYR A 72 9.14 3.15 -0.13
C TYR A 72 8.47 4.19 0.78
N ILE A 73 7.16 4.07 1.01
CA ILE A 73 6.41 5.04 1.81
C ILE A 73 6.83 5.01 3.28
N SER A 74 7.17 3.83 3.82
CA SER A 74 7.67 3.67 5.18
C SER A 74 9.03 4.37 5.37
N GLU A 75 9.92 4.30 4.37
CA GLU A 75 11.21 4.99 4.42
C GLU A 75 11.04 6.50 4.29
N LEU A 76 10.16 6.98 3.40
CA LEU A 76 9.86 8.41 3.24
C LEU A 76 9.31 9.07 4.52
N GLN A 77 8.60 8.32 5.36
CA GLN A 77 8.05 8.85 6.62
C GLN A 77 9.10 8.94 7.74
N LYS A 78 10.30 8.38 7.56
CA LYS A 78 11.38 8.46 8.56
C LYS A 78 12.07 9.82 8.54
N ARG A 79 12.40 10.32 9.73
CA ARG A 79 13.13 11.58 9.88
C ARG A 79 14.52 11.49 9.24
N GLY A 80 14.87 12.47 8.41
CA GLY A 80 16.20 12.59 7.79
C GLY A 80 16.42 11.70 6.58
N LYS A 81 15.37 11.04 6.08
CA LYS A 81 15.41 10.28 4.84
C LYS A 81 14.90 11.12 3.68
N ASP A 82 15.60 11.01 2.56
CA ASP A 82 15.19 11.63 1.32
C ASP A 82 14.50 10.62 0.39
N LYS A 83 14.08 11.14 -0.75
CA LYS A 83 13.40 10.37 -1.78
C LYS A 83 14.27 9.29 -2.40
N GLU A 84 15.57 9.53 -2.54
CA GLU A 84 16.48 8.58 -3.18
C GLU A 84 16.79 7.40 -2.24
N ASP A 85 16.92 7.68 -0.94
CA ASP A 85 16.98 6.66 0.10
C ASP A 85 15.75 5.73 0.03
N ALA A 86 14.55 6.30 -0.06
CA ALA A 86 13.32 5.53 -0.17
C ALA A 86 13.27 4.69 -1.46
N LEU A 87 13.66 5.24 -2.60
CA LEU A 87 13.72 4.51 -3.88
C LEU A 87 14.75 3.37 -3.82
N ARG A 88 15.89 3.57 -3.16
CA ARG A 88 16.90 2.53 -2.95
C ARG A 88 16.35 1.36 -2.15
N VAL A 89 15.56 1.62 -1.09
CA VAL A 89 14.89 0.57 -0.33
C VAL A 89 13.85 -0.16 -1.18
N ALA A 90 13.04 0.56 -1.95
CA ALA A 90 12.06 -0.02 -2.86
C ALA A 90 12.71 -0.96 -3.89
N ARG A 91 13.78 -0.50 -4.55
CA ARG A 91 14.57 -1.32 -5.49
C ARG A 91 15.21 -2.54 -4.84
N SER A 92 15.65 -2.43 -3.59
CA SER A 92 16.18 -3.58 -2.85
C SER A 92 15.09 -4.63 -2.62
N LYS A 93 13.85 -4.22 -2.31
CA LYS A 93 12.72 -5.14 -2.14
C LYS A 93 12.27 -5.77 -3.46
N TRP A 94 12.26 -4.98 -4.51
CA TRP A 94 11.98 -5.45 -5.87
C TRP A 94 12.93 -6.56 -6.32
N LYS A 95 14.24 -6.36 -6.15
CA LYS A 95 15.26 -7.31 -6.59
C LYS A 95 15.40 -8.51 -5.66
N GLY A 96 15.13 -8.32 -4.38
CA GLY A 96 15.42 -9.33 -3.36
C GLY A 96 16.92 -9.44 -3.06
N SER A 97 17.33 -10.60 -2.59
CA SER A 97 18.71 -10.96 -2.26
C SER A 97 18.94 -12.45 -2.49
N ASP A 98 20.18 -12.92 -2.34
CA ASP A 98 20.51 -14.35 -2.41
C ASP A 98 19.73 -15.21 -1.39
N PHE A 99 19.20 -14.58 -0.32
CA PHE A 99 18.47 -15.24 0.76
C PHE A 99 16.98 -14.92 0.77
N SER A 100 16.50 -14.03 -0.12
CA SER A 100 15.10 -13.60 -0.12
C SER A 100 14.62 -13.31 -1.53
N ARG A 101 13.54 -13.97 -1.93
CA ARG A 101 12.87 -13.73 -3.21
C ARG A 101 12.53 -12.26 -3.39
N GLY A 102 12.88 -11.70 -4.55
CA GLY A 102 12.48 -10.34 -4.92
C GLY A 102 11.02 -10.28 -5.39
N GLU A 103 10.36 -9.15 -5.18
CA GLU A 103 9.00 -8.93 -5.68
C GLU A 103 8.91 -9.08 -7.21
N VAL A 104 9.99 -8.75 -7.95
CA VAL A 104 10.08 -8.94 -9.41
C VAL A 104 9.92 -10.39 -9.86
N GLU A 105 10.19 -11.36 -8.97
CA GLU A 105 10.08 -12.77 -9.32
C GLU A 105 8.65 -13.28 -9.40
N ASP A 106 7.65 -12.48 -8.99
CA ASP A 106 6.26 -12.76 -9.34
C ASP A 106 6.09 -12.82 -10.87
N PRO A 107 5.47 -13.87 -11.45
CA PRO A 107 5.38 -14.02 -12.90
C PRO A 107 4.74 -12.84 -13.63
N TYR A 108 3.76 -12.18 -13.02
CA TYR A 108 3.06 -11.04 -13.64
C TYR A 108 3.94 -9.79 -13.64
N PHE A 109 4.67 -9.56 -12.55
CA PHE A 109 5.63 -8.46 -12.46
C PHE A 109 6.84 -8.68 -13.36
N LYS A 110 7.39 -9.89 -13.39
CA LYS A 110 8.49 -10.27 -14.29
C LYS A 110 8.12 -10.04 -15.76
N LEU A 111 6.92 -10.46 -16.16
CA LEU A 111 6.45 -10.32 -17.53
C LEU A 111 6.34 -8.86 -17.98
N CYS A 112 5.81 -7.99 -17.11
CA CYS A 112 5.55 -6.58 -17.47
C CYS A 112 6.77 -5.67 -17.27
N PHE A 113 7.58 -5.94 -16.25
CA PHE A 113 8.58 -4.99 -15.71
C PHE A 113 9.96 -5.59 -15.48
N GLY A 114 10.15 -6.90 -15.70
CA GLY A 114 11.38 -7.61 -15.33
C GLY A 114 12.65 -7.14 -16.06
N SER A 115 12.52 -6.41 -17.16
CA SER A 115 13.64 -5.90 -17.97
C SER A 115 13.86 -4.39 -17.84
N ILE A 116 13.13 -3.69 -16.97
CA ILE A 116 13.24 -2.24 -16.79
C ILE A 116 13.40 -1.87 -15.31
N ASP A 117 13.73 -0.60 -15.03
CA ASP A 117 13.57 -0.01 -13.70
C ASP A 117 12.17 0.64 -13.61
N PRO A 118 11.19 0.03 -12.91
CA PRO A 118 9.84 0.57 -12.86
C PRO A 118 9.65 1.64 -11.77
N PHE A 119 10.71 2.05 -11.05
CA PHE A 119 10.65 3.00 -9.94
C PHE A 119 10.71 4.46 -10.39
N ASP A 120 9.88 4.80 -11.38
CA ASP A 120 9.78 6.12 -11.98
C ASP A 120 8.80 7.05 -11.22
N LYS A 121 8.46 8.17 -11.85
CA LYS A 121 7.51 9.14 -11.28
C LYS A 121 6.11 8.54 -11.10
N GLU A 122 5.65 7.68 -12.02
CA GLU A 122 4.35 7.02 -11.93
C GLU A 122 4.28 6.14 -10.68
N PHE A 123 5.34 5.38 -10.40
CA PHE A 123 5.44 4.57 -9.18
C PHE A 123 5.31 5.40 -7.90
N GLN A 124 6.04 6.50 -7.83
CA GLN A 124 6.11 7.33 -6.62
C GLN A 124 4.76 7.99 -6.33
N GLU A 125 4.15 8.60 -7.35
CA GLU A 125 2.85 9.26 -7.23
C GLU A 125 1.77 8.25 -6.85
N LEU A 126 1.72 7.10 -7.52
CA LEU A 126 0.72 6.08 -7.26
C LEU A 126 0.89 5.46 -5.86
N THR A 127 2.14 5.25 -5.41
CA THR A 127 2.42 4.75 -4.07
C THR A 127 1.93 5.72 -2.99
N ILE A 128 2.25 7.01 -3.13
CA ILE A 128 1.81 8.05 -2.19
C ILE A 128 0.28 8.15 -2.18
N GLU A 129 -0.35 8.18 -3.35
CA GLU A 129 -1.81 8.30 -3.48
C GLU A 129 -2.54 7.13 -2.83
N VAL A 130 -2.08 5.88 -3.05
CA VAL A 130 -2.74 4.68 -2.55
C VAL A 130 -2.49 4.47 -1.06
N LEU A 131 -1.25 4.62 -0.60
CA LEU A 131 -0.86 4.22 0.76
C LEU A 131 -0.95 5.34 1.80
N THR A 132 -0.81 6.62 1.42
CA THR A 132 -0.89 7.71 2.41
C THR A 132 -2.23 7.75 3.14
N PRO A 133 -3.40 7.66 2.47
CA PRO A 133 -4.68 7.65 3.18
C PRO A 133 -4.83 6.44 4.10
N LEU A 134 -4.36 5.27 3.67
CA LEU A 134 -4.39 4.03 4.45
C LEU A 134 -3.59 4.18 5.74
N LEU A 135 -2.31 4.56 5.62
CA LEU A 135 -1.40 4.67 6.76
C LEU A 135 -1.83 5.76 7.76
N LYS A 136 -2.40 6.87 7.28
CA LYS A 136 -2.90 7.94 8.14
C LYS A 136 -4.02 7.48 9.09
N HIS A 137 -4.81 6.49 8.69
CA HIS A 137 -5.94 6.00 9.50
C HIS A 137 -5.63 4.70 10.24
N GLN A 138 -4.46 4.11 10.01
CA GLN A 138 -4.05 2.85 10.63
C GLN A 138 -3.35 3.08 11.97
N LYS A 139 -3.73 2.32 13.00
CA LYS A 139 -3.11 2.33 14.32
C LYS A 139 -2.95 0.91 14.89
N GLU A 140 -1.77 0.58 15.42
CA GLU A 140 -1.56 -0.68 16.15
C GLU A 140 -2.23 -0.54 17.53
N ILE A 141 -3.04 -1.52 17.93
CA ILE A 141 -3.77 -1.50 19.21
C ILE A 141 -3.45 -2.69 20.12
N SER A 142 -2.45 -3.51 19.77
CA SER A 142 -2.00 -4.68 20.55
C SER A 142 -0.52 -5.00 20.34
#